data_AF-A0A963X3A1-F1
#
_entry.id   AF-A0A963X3A1-F1
#
_cell.length_a   1.000
_cell.length_b   1.000
_cell.length_c   1.000
_cell.angle_alpha   90.00
_cell.angle_beta   90.00
_cell.angle_gamma   90.00
#
_symmetry.space_group_name_H-M   'P 1'
#
loop_
_entity.id
_entity.type
_entity.pdbx_description
1 polymer ?
#
loop_
_entity_poly.entity_id
_entity_poly.type
_entity_poly.pdbx_seq_one_letter_code
_entity_poly.pdbx_strand_id
1 'polypeptide(L)' 'MTDRDRLIIALDLPTTDEANRLVSRLGEDGTFYKIGYQLMPIGGLDLATA' A
#
# COMPACT_ATOMS: atom_id res chain seq x y z
N MET A 1 15.09 -12.12 -6.09
CA MET A 1 13.74 -11.71 -6.51
C MET A 1 12.94 -12.98 -6.76
N THR A 2 12.01 -13.27 -5.87
CA THR A 2 11.03 -14.34 -6.01
C THR A 2 9.83 -13.84 -6.82
N ASP A 3 8.90 -14.72 -7.18
CA ASP A 3 7.65 -14.30 -7.83
C ASP A 3 6.81 -13.35 -6.96
N ARG A 4 6.93 -13.46 -5.63
CA ARG A 4 6.28 -12.57 -4.65
C ARG A 4 6.76 -11.12 -4.81
N ASP A 5 8.05 -10.92 -5.07
CA ASP A 5 8.66 -9.58 -5.22
C ASP A 5 8.23 -8.86 -6.51
N ARG A 6 7.50 -9.56 -7.39
CA ARG A 6 7.01 -9.04 -8.68
C ARG A 6 5.54 -8.64 -8.63
N LEU A 7 4.84 -8.98 -7.55
CA LEU A 7 3.44 -8.61 -7.36
C LEU A 7 3.34 -7.16 -6.87
N ILE A 8 2.64 -6.33 -7.64
CA ILE A 8 2.32 -4.95 -7.23
C ILE A 8 0.93 -4.94 -6.59
N ILE A 9 0.86 -4.57 -5.31
CA ILE A 9 -0.40 -4.50 -4.56
C ILE A 9 -0.93 -3.07 -4.60
N ALA A 10 -2.13 -2.89 -5.17
CA ALA A 10 -2.74 -1.58 -5.33
C ALA A 10 -3.41 -1.10 -4.03
N LEU A 11 -3.00 0.08 -3.54
CA LEU A 11 -3.64 0.82 -2.45
C LEU A 11 -4.58 1.91 -2.99
N ASP A 12 -5.29 1.64 -4.08
CA ASP A 12 -6.29 2.53 -4.67
C ASP A 12 -7.60 2.50 -3.84
N LEU A 13 -7.51 2.93 -2.58
CA LEU A 13 -8.61 2.93 -1.59
C LEU A 13 -9.07 4.36 -1.26
N PRO A 14 -10.32 4.53 -0.78
CA PRO A 14 -10.88 5.85 -0.46
C PRO A 14 -10.14 6.60 0.66
N THR A 15 -9.56 5.89 1.63
CA THR A 15 -8.90 6.50 2.80
C THR A 15 -7.52 5.90 3.10
N THR A 16 -6.67 6.68 3.76
CA THR A 16 -5.36 6.22 4.26
C THR A 16 -5.49 5.14 5.33
N ASP A 17 -6.57 5.17 6.13
CA ASP A 17 -6.85 4.14 7.13
C ASP A 17 -7.18 2.78 6.50
N GLU A 18 -7.99 2.75 5.44
CA GLU A 18 -8.25 1.51 4.69
C GLU A 18 -6.98 0.96 4.04
N ALA A 19 -6.12 1.83 3.50
CA ALA A 19 -4.83 1.43 2.95
C ALA A 19 -3.91 0.82 4.02
N ASN A 20 -3.81 1.45 5.20
CA ASN A 20 -3.07 0.89 6.33
C ASN A 20 -3.60 -0.47 6.77
N ARG A 21 -4.92 -0.62 6.89
CA ARG A 21 -5.54 -1.90 7.25
C ARG A 21 -5.22 -3.00 6.24
N LEU A 22 -5.19 -2.68 4.94
CA LEU A 22 -4.82 -3.64 3.90
C LEU A 22 -3.35 -4.06 4.03
N VAL A 23 -2.44 -3.11 4.24
CA VAL A 23 -1.01 -3.38 4.49
C VAL A 23 -0.85 -4.28 5.72
N SER A 24 -1.44 -3.89 6.86
CA SER A 24 -1.36 -4.67 8.11
C SER A 24 -1.94 -6.08 7.98
N ARG A 25 -3.02 -6.25 7.20
CA ARG A 25 -3.64 -7.57 6.97
C ARG A 25 -2.76 -8.49 6.13
N LEU A 26 -2.00 -7.94 5.19
CA LEU A 26 -1.10 -8.70 4.32
C LEU A 26 0.23 -9.03 5.03
N GLY A 27 0.68 -8.16 5.94
CA GLY A 27 1.91 -8.36 6.69
C GLY A 27 3.11 -8.66 5.76
N GLU A 28 3.93 -9.62 6.17
CA GLU A 28 5.14 -10.04 5.45
C GLU A 28 4.90 -10.65 4.05
N ASP A 29 3.65 -10.96 3.71
CA ASP A 29 3.32 -11.50 2.39
C ASP A 29 3.22 -10.40 1.31
N GLY A 30 2.97 -9.15 1.70
CA GLY A 30 2.90 -8.01 0.78
C GLY A 30 4.20 -7.21 0.79
N THR A 31 5.01 -7.34 -0.26
CA THR A 31 6.36 -6.74 -0.30
C THR A 31 6.47 -5.49 -1.16
N PHE A 32 5.49 -5.22 -2.04
CA PHE A 32 5.53 -4.07 -2.94
C PHE A 32 4.14 -3.48 -3.20
N TYR A 33 3.99 -2.20 -2.88
CA TYR A 33 2.71 -1.49 -2.93
C TYR A 33 2.75 -0.30 -3.88
N LYS A 34 1.60 -0.01 -4.49
CA LYS A 34 1.37 1.20 -5.27
C LYS A 34 0.38 2.09 -4.51
N ILE A 35 0.78 3.31 -4.18
CA ILE A 35 -0.11 4.32 -3.59
C ILE A 35 -1.02 4.89 -4.69
N GLY A 36 -2.33 4.80 -4.48
CA GLY A 36 -3.33 5.38 -5.38
C GLY A 36 -3.23 6.91 -5.40
N TYR A 37 -3.40 7.52 -6.58
CA TYR A 37 -3.28 8.98 -6.74
C TYR A 37 -4.24 9.76 -5.84
N GLN A 38 -5.45 9.22 -5.60
CA GLN A 38 -6.45 9.83 -4.70
C GLN A 38 -5.98 9.99 -3.25
N LEU A 39 -5.02 9.17 -2.80
CA LEU A 39 -4.49 9.25 -1.45
C LEU A 39 -3.47 10.37 -1.27
N MET A 40 -2.79 10.80 -2.34
CA MET A 40 -1.75 11.85 -2.28
C MET A 40 -2.21 13.13 -1.57
N PRO A 41 -3.37 13.75 -1.90
CA PRO A 41 -3.80 14.99 -1.24
C PRO A 41 -4.25 14.81 0.23
N ILE A 42 -4.43 13.57 0.71
CA ILE A 42 -4.97 13.27 2.05
C ILE A 42 -3.96 12.56 2.96
N GLY A 43 -2.66 12.72 2.69
CA GLY A 43 -1.59 12.13 3.51
C GLY A 43 -1.15 10.72 3.08
N GLY A 44 -1.56 10.26 1.89
CA GLY A 44 -1.20 8.94 1.37
C GLY A 44 0.29 8.70 1.17
N LEU A 45 1.09 9.76 1.03
CA LEU A 45 2.55 9.62 0.92
C LEU A 45 3.21 9.19 2.24
N ASP A 46 2.56 9.40 3.38
CA ASP A 46 3.07 8.97 4.68
C ASP A 46 3.11 7.42 4.77
N LEU A 47 2.31 6.72 3.96
CA LEU A 47 2.38 5.25 3.82
C LEU A 47 3.73 4.75 3.29
N ALA A 48 4.52 5.61 2.63
CA ALA A 48 5.84 5.27 2.09
C ALA A 48 7.00 5.58 3.07
N THR A 49 6.68 5.96 4.31
CA THR A 49 7.68 6.31 5.33
C THR A 49 7.92 5.20 6.36
N ALA A 50 7.24 4.07 6.23
CA ALA A 50 7.35 2.89 7.08
C ALA A 50 8.56 2.01 6.74
#